data_AF-A0A351GE86-F1
#
_entry.id   AF-A0A351GE86-F1
#
_cell.length_a   1.000
_cell.length_b   1.000
_cell.length_c   1.000
_cell.angle_alpha   90.00
_cell.angle_beta   90.00
_cell.angle_gamma   90.00
#
_symmetry.space_group_name_H-M   'P 1'
#
loop_
_entity.id
_entity.type
_entity.pdbx_description
1 polymer ?
#
loop_
_entity_poly.entity_id
_entity_poly.type
_entity_poly.pdbx_seq_one_letter_code
_entity_poly.pdbx_strand_id
1 'polypeptide(L)'
;MNYHEKKYILIALSCLLLAAFSSGKKRLEQGDYDTAVYKAVKRLQQKPQKKKAELVLREAYTHAVNEHMEVIAYLDNTTNPFKYDKMVHEYE
;
A
#
# COMPACT_ATOMS: atom_id res chain seq x y z
N MET A 1 37.44 11.62 6.21
CA MET A 1 36.08 11.53 6.80
C MET A 1 36.22 11.34 8.30
N ASN A 2 35.96 12.39 9.06
CA ASN A 2 36.15 12.45 10.50
C ASN A 2 35.17 11.52 11.24
N TYR A 3 35.54 11.07 12.45
CA TYR A 3 34.71 10.16 13.25
C TYR A 3 33.29 10.74 13.51
N HIS A 4 33.18 12.05 13.67
CA HIS A 4 31.91 12.76 13.81
C HIS A 4 31.06 12.68 12.52
N GLU A 5 31.66 12.87 11.35
CA GLU A 5 30.95 12.77 10.05
C GLU A 5 30.40 11.36 9.83
N LYS A 6 31.15 10.31 10.19
CA LYS A 6 30.66 8.92 10.13
C LYS A 6 29.47 8.69 11.06
N LYS A 7 29.45 9.27 12.27
CA LYS A 7 28.31 9.19 13.20
C LYS A 7 27.07 9.89 12.63
N TYR A 8 27.21 11.09 12.06
CA TYR A 8 26.07 11.79 11.45
C TYR A 8 25.50 11.02 10.26
N ILE A 9 26.36 10.43 9.42
CA ILE A 9 25.92 9.55 8.33
C ILE A 9 25.18 8.32 8.86
N LEU A 10 25.67 7.69 9.95
CA LEU A 10 25.02 6.53 10.56
C LEU A 10 23.63 6.87 11.12
N ILE A 11 23.49 8.04 11.75
CA ILE A 11 22.22 8.54 12.29
C ILE A 11 21.24 8.90 11.15
N ALA A 12 21.72 9.55 10.09
CA ALA A 12 20.90 9.86 8.93
C ALA A 12 20.38 8.57 8.25
N LEU A 13 21.24 7.55 8.14
CA LEU A 13 20.88 6.26 7.56
C LEU A 13 19.83 5.51 8.40
N SER A 14 19.93 5.53 9.73
CA SER A 14 18.95 4.86 10.61
C SER A 14 17.57 5.53 10.56
N CYS A 15 17.52 6.87 10.47
CA CYS A 15 16.27 7.61 10.26
C CYS A 15 15.60 7.24 8.92
N LEU A 16 16.39 7.04 7.86
CA LEU A 16 15.88 6.63 6.55
C LEU A 16 15.23 5.23 6.61
N LEU A 17 15.83 4.29 7.35
CA LEU A 17 15.33 2.93 7.51
C LEU A 17 14.02 2.87 8.32
N LEU A 18 13.82 3.79 9.28
CA LEU A 18 12.58 3.88 10.05
C LEU A 18 11.41 4.41 9.20
N ALA A 19 11.66 5.32 8.26
CA ALA A 19 10.64 5.80 7.33
C ALA A 19 10.12 4.70 6.39
N ALA A 20 10.97 3.73 6.03
CA ALA A 20 10.58 2.58 5.22
C ALA A 20 9.63 1.61 5.95
N PHE A 21 9.59 1.64 7.29
CA PHE A 21 8.72 0.80 8.10
C PHE A 21 7.35 1.45 8.35
N SER A 22 6.73 2.05 7.34
CA SER A 22 5.34 2.52 7.47
C SER A 22 4.41 1.31 7.68
N SER A 23 3.48 1.41 8.63
CA SER A 23 2.54 0.33 8.93
C SER A 23 1.41 0.27 7.88
N GLY A 24 0.84 -0.92 7.64
CA GLY A 24 -0.34 -1.05 6.78
C GLY A 24 -1.52 -0.19 7.23
N LYS A 25 -1.71 -0.02 8.55
CA LYS A 25 -2.75 0.88 9.12
C LYS A 25 -2.58 2.33 8.68
N LYS A 26 -1.34 2.83 8.63
CA LYS A 26 -1.09 4.20 8.16
C LYS A 26 -1.41 4.37 6.68
N ARG A 27 -1.18 3.35 5.86
CA ARG A 27 -1.51 3.35 4.43
C ARG A 27 -3.02 3.37 4.21
N LEU A 28 -3.73 2.53 4.96
CA LEU A 28 -5.19 2.50 5.01
C LEU A 28 -5.79 3.88 5.37
N GLU A 29 -5.27 4.53 6.43
CA GLU A 29 -5.70 5.88 6.83
C GLU A 29 -5.40 6.98 5.78
N GLN A 30 -4.48 6.71 4.86
CA GLN A 30 -4.08 7.63 3.79
C GLN A 30 -4.83 7.37 2.46
N GLY A 31 -5.70 6.37 2.40
CA GLY A 31 -6.36 5.95 1.16
C GLY A 31 -5.49 5.11 0.22
N ASP A 32 -4.28 4.74 0.64
CA ASP A 32 -3.37 3.89 -0.15
C ASP A 32 -3.70 2.41 0.13
N TYR A 33 -4.83 1.96 -0.41
CA TYR A 33 -5.46 0.68 -0.06
C TYR A 33 -4.67 -0.52 -0.58
N ASP A 34 -4.13 -0.48 -1.79
CA ASP A 34 -3.31 -1.59 -2.34
C ASP A 34 -2.04 -1.82 -1.53
N THR A 35 -1.32 -0.74 -1.19
CA THR A 35 -0.14 -0.86 -0.32
C THR A 35 -0.53 -1.35 1.07
N ALA A 36 -1.70 -0.96 1.58
CA ALA A 36 -2.22 -1.45 2.85
C ALA A 36 -2.51 -2.96 2.80
N VAL A 37 -3.13 -3.46 1.73
CA VAL A 37 -3.35 -4.91 1.47
C VAL A 37 -2.03 -5.64 1.47
N TYR A 38 -1.08 -5.22 0.62
CA TYR A 38 0.23 -5.87 0.49
C TYR A 38 0.97 -5.95 1.84
N LYS A 39 1.00 -4.85 2.59
CA LYS A 39 1.66 -4.82 3.91
C LYS A 39 0.96 -5.69 4.94
N ALA A 40 -0.37 -5.73 4.93
CA ALA A 40 -1.14 -6.57 5.84
C ALA A 40 -0.93 -8.06 5.55
N VAL A 41 -0.98 -8.47 4.27
CA VAL A 41 -0.66 -9.86 3.84
C VAL A 41 0.75 -10.25 4.26
N LYS A 42 1.75 -9.43 3.94
CA LYS A 42 3.16 -9.70 4.32
C LYS A 42 3.32 -9.88 5.83
N ARG A 43 2.56 -9.10 6.63
CA ARG A 43 2.58 -9.23 8.09
C ARG A 43 1.92 -10.52 8.58
N LEU A 44 0.84 -10.95 7.95
CA LEU A 44 0.15 -12.20 8.28
C LEU A 44 0.95 -13.43 7.85
N GLN A 45 1.65 -13.38 6.71
CA GLN A 45 2.60 -14.43 6.32
C GLN A 45 3.70 -14.63 7.37
N GLN A 46 4.21 -13.55 7.97
CA GLN A 46 5.20 -13.62 9.05
C GLN A 46 4.59 -14.03 10.40
N LYS A 47 3.38 -13.59 10.71
CA LYS A 47 2.68 -13.88 11.95
C LYS A 47 1.17 -14.01 11.71
N PRO A 48 0.67 -15.23 11.43
CA PRO A 48 -0.70 -15.44 10.98
C PRO A 48 -1.78 -14.93 11.94
N GLN A 49 -1.53 -14.96 13.25
CA GLN A 49 -2.52 -14.59 14.28
C GLN A 49 -2.42 -13.10 14.70
N LYS A 50 -1.96 -12.21 13.81
CA LYS A 50 -1.88 -10.77 14.11
C LYS A 50 -3.22 -10.09 13.84
N LYS A 51 -4.10 -10.07 14.85
CA LYS A 51 -5.41 -9.38 14.82
C LYS A 51 -5.42 -8.00 14.17
N LYS A 52 -4.44 -7.13 14.46
CA LYS A 52 -4.34 -5.80 13.84
C LYS A 52 -4.10 -5.88 12.32
N ALA A 53 -3.31 -6.84 11.85
CA ALA A 53 -3.05 -7.03 10.43
C ALA A 53 -4.27 -7.67 9.73
N GLU A 54 -4.99 -8.58 10.40
CA GLU A 54 -6.25 -9.14 9.89
C GLU A 54 -7.30 -8.06 9.67
N LEU A 55 -7.47 -7.14 10.63
CA LEU A 55 -8.39 -6.02 10.51
C LEU A 55 -8.01 -5.09 9.35
N VAL A 56 -6.74 -4.69 9.27
CA VAL A 56 -6.26 -3.85 8.17
C VAL A 56 -6.45 -4.54 6.82
N LEU A 57 -6.17 -5.85 6.72
CA LEU A 57 -6.36 -6.58 5.46
C LEU A 57 -7.82 -6.54 5.02
N ARG A 58 -8.76 -6.82 5.94
CA ARG A 58 -10.19 -6.83 5.61
C ARG A 58 -10.67 -5.47 5.10
N GLU A 59 -10.31 -4.41 5.80
CA GLU A 59 -10.73 -3.05 5.47
C GLU A 59 -10.07 -2.58 4.16
N ALA A 60 -8.74 -2.70 4.06
CA ALA A 60 -8.00 -2.29 2.88
C ALA A 60 -8.41 -3.05 1.61
N TYR A 61 -8.62 -4.36 1.70
CA TYR A 61 -9.06 -5.15 0.55
C TYR A 61 -10.45 -4.71 0.06
N THR A 62 -11.37 -4.45 0.99
CA THR A 62 -12.71 -3.96 0.63
C THR A 62 -12.63 -2.62 -0.09
N HIS A 63 -11.82 -1.69 0.42
CA HIS A 63 -11.66 -0.39 -0.20
C HIS A 63 -10.95 -0.45 -1.56
N ALA A 64 -9.85 -1.21 -1.68
CA ALA A 64 -9.12 -1.38 -2.93
C ALA A 64 -10.03 -1.94 -4.03
N VAL A 65 -10.76 -3.02 -3.74
CA VAL A 65 -11.70 -3.61 -4.71
C VAL A 65 -12.77 -2.59 -5.10
N ASN A 66 -13.35 -1.87 -4.15
CA ASN A 66 -14.36 -0.86 -4.47
C ASN A 66 -13.80 0.27 -5.35
N GLU A 67 -12.58 0.74 -5.09
CA GLU A 67 -11.93 1.79 -5.88
C GLU A 67 -11.72 1.34 -7.33
N HIS A 68 -11.14 0.15 -7.55
CA HIS A 68 -10.98 -0.40 -8.90
C HIS A 68 -12.34 -0.60 -9.60
N MET A 69 -13.35 -1.11 -8.88
CA MET A 69 -14.68 -1.31 -9.45
C MET A 69 -15.37 0.01 -9.80
N GLU A 70 -15.15 1.08 -9.04
CA GLU A 70 -15.63 2.42 -9.36
C GLU A 70 -14.97 2.96 -10.63
N VAL A 71 -13.66 2.76 -10.80
CA VAL A 71 -12.93 3.13 -12.03
C VAL A 71 -13.45 2.35 -13.24
N ILE A 72 -13.63 1.04 -13.10
CA ILE A 72 -14.20 0.17 -14.14
C ILE A 72 -15.60 0.64 -14.53
N ALA A 73 -16.47 0.91 -13.55
CA ALA A 73 -17.82 1.41 -13.81
C ALA A 73 -17.82 2.77 -14.49
N TYR A 74 -16.90 3.67 -14.10
CA TYR A 74 -16.71 4.95 -14.77
C TYR A 74 -16.30 4.74 -16.24
N LEU A 75 -15.27 3.92 -16.50
CA LEU A 75 -14.75 3.64 -17.84
C LEU A 75 -15.81 3.04 -18.75
N ASP A 76 -16.64 2.12 -18.24
CA ASP A 76 -17.70 1.47 -19.01
C ASP A 76 -18.70 2.47 -19.60
N ASN A 77 -19.00 3.54 -18.85
CA ASN A 77 -19.87 4.63 -19.27
C ASN A 77 -19.21 5.65 -20.21
N THR A 78 -17.91 5.52 -20.50
CA THR A 78 -17.21 6.42 -21.43
C THR A 78 -17.27 5.94 -22.89
N THR A 79 -17.08 6.90 -23.81
CA THR A 79 -16.91 6.65 -25.25
C THR A 79 -15.45 6.50 -25.67
N ASN A 80 -14.52 6.36 -24.71
CA ASN A 80 -13.10 6.25 -25.01
C ASN A 80 -12.81 4.92 -25.74
N PRO A 81 -12.23 4.94 -26.95
CA PRO A 81 -11.93 3.71 -27.69
C PRO A 81 -10.91 2.79 -26.98
N PHE A 82 -10.11 3.34 -26.06
CA PHE A 82 -9.12 2.60 -25.26
C PHE A 82 -9.63 2.24 -23.86
N LYS A 83 -10.94 2.31 -23.61
CA LYS A 83 -11.49 2.03 -22.26
C LYS A 83 -11.22 0.62 -21.77
N TYR A 84 -11.25 -0.38 -22.66
CA TYR A 84 -11.05 -1.77 -22.30
C TYR A 84 -9.61 -2.07 -21.85
N ASP A 85 -8.62 -1.48 -22.50
CA ASP A 85 -7.21 -1.60 -22.09
C ASP A 85 -7.02 -1.07 -20.66
N LYS A 86 -7.67 0.06 -20.35
CA LYS A 86 -7.64 0.64 -19.00
C LYS A 86 -8.39 -0.21 -17.98
N MET A 87 -9.57 -0.73 -18.33
CA MET A 87 -10.36 -1.61 -17.44
C MET A 87 -9.60 -2.89 -17.09
N VAL A 88 -8.84 -3.46 -18.03
CA VAL A 88 -8.03 -4.66 -17.77
C VAL A 88 -6.94 -4.37 -16.74
N HIS A 89 -6.32 -3.18 -16.79
CA HIS A 89 -5.28 -2.79 -15.84
C HIS A 89 -5.80 -2.69 -14.39
N GLU A 90 -7.08 -2.36 -14.19
CA GLU A 90 -7.70 -2.31 -12.85
C GLU A 90 -7.87 -3.70 -12.19
N TYR A 91 -7.57 -4.80 -12.89
CA TYR A 91 -7.58 -6.16 -12.34
C TYR A 91 -6.18 -6.70 -11.99
N GLU A 92 -5.11 -5.96 -12.28
CA GLU A 92 -3.71 -6.36 -12.05
C GLU A 92 -3.22 -6.04 -10.63
#